data_AF-A0A9E3D2W5-F1
#
_entry.id   AF-A0A9E3D2W5-F1
#
_cell.length_a   1.000
_cell.length_b   1.000
_cell.length_c   1.000
_cell.angle_alpha   90.00
_cell.angle_beta   90.00
_cell.angle_gamma   90.00
#
_symmetry.space_group_name_H-M   'P 1'
#
loop_
_entity.id
_entity.type
_entity.pdbx_description
1 polymer ?
#
loop_
_entity_poly.entity_id
_entity_poly.type
_entity_poly.pdbx_seq_one_letter_code
_entity_poly.pdbx_strand_id
1 'polypeptide(L)' 'AVPRAEWPAAFEQFGIPKGQTGPAEAMFEAVNAGWMDLGAAGTEHVAGTTPPRDVFAAARQAVTA' A
#
# COMPACT_ATOMS: atom_id res chain seq x y z
N ALA A 1 7.18 10.34 6.99
CA ALA A 1 5.94 10.39 6.20
C ALA A 1 6.14 11.35 5.04
N VAL A 2 5.59 11.06 3.85
CA VAL A 2 5.64 11.96 2.70
C VAL A 2 4.62 13.09 2.93
N PRO A 3 4.95 14.38 2.73
CA PRO A 3 3.98 15.47 2.82
C PRO A 3 2.79 15.27 1.88
N ARG A 4 1.57 15.59 2.33
CA ARG A 4 0.33 15.33 1.55
C ARG A 4 0.33 15.91 0.14
N ALA A 5 0.95 17.08 -0.04
CA ALA A 5 1.08 17.75 -1.34
C ALA A 5 1.98 16.99 -2.33
N GLU A 6 2.89 16.16 -1.83
CA GLU A 6 3.85 15.38 -2.64
C GLU A 6 3.33 13.99 -3.00
N TRP A 7 2.17 13.60 -2.47
CA TRP A 7 1.60 12.26 -2.67
C TRP A 7 1.37 11.89 -4.14
N PRO A 8 0.79 12.76 -5.01
CA PRO A 8 0.59 12.40 -6.40
C PRO A 8 1.90 11.98 -7.08
N ALA A 9 2.96 12.76 -6.88
CA ALA A 9 4.27 12.49 -7.47
C ALA A 9 4.88 11.19 -6.92
N ALA A 10 4.76 10.93 -5.62
CA ALA A 10 5.23 9.69 -5.01
C ALA A 10 4.48 8.46 -5.54
N PHE A 11 3.15 8.55 -5.68
CA PHE A 11 2.33 7.45 -6.19
C PHE A 11 2.62 7.14 -7.66
N GLU A 12 2.88 8.15 -8.48
CA GLU A 12 3.31 7.96 -9.86
C GLU A 12 4.67 7.23 -9.92
N GLN A 13 5.61 7.53 -9.03
CA GLN A 13 6.89 6.81 -8.92
C GLN A 13 6.70 5.35 -8.51
N PHE A 14 5.66 5.04 -7.75
CA PHE A 14 5.28 3.66 -7.38
C PHE A 14 4.53 2.92 -8.49
N GLY A 15 4.35 3.53 -9.66
CA GLY A 15 3.78 2.90 -10.84
C GLY A 15 2.27 3.12 -11.01
N ILE A 16 1.65 4.00 -10.21
CA ILE A 16 0.28 4.43 -10.48
C ILE A 16 0.28 5.34 -11.73
N PRO A 17 -0.61 5.12 -12.71
CA PRO A 17 -0.64 5.95 -13.90
C PRO A 17 -0.79 7.43 -13.60
N LYS A 18 -0.09 8.26 -14.38
CA LYS A 18 -0.09 9.72 -14.24
C LYS A 18 -1.51 10.29 -14.22
N GLY A 19 -1.80 11.11 -13.23
CA GLY A 19 -3.12 11.72 -13.05
C GLY A 19 -4.22 10.77 -12.55
N GLN A 20 -3.88 9.52 -12.17
CA GLN A 20 -4.82 8.53 -11.65
C GLN A 20 -4.53 8.15 -10.19
N THR A 21 -3.95 9.06 -9.42
CA THR A 21 -3.54 8.85 -8.02
C THR A 21 -4.66 9.02 -7.00
N GLY A 22 -5.79 9.62 -7.38
CA GLY A 22 -6.90 9.94 -6.49
C GLY A 22 -7.40 8.79 -5.60
N PRO A 23 -7.64 7.57 -6.14
CA PRO A 23 -8.04 6.42 -5.32
C PRO A 23 -6.99 6.03 -4.26
N ALA A 24 -5.70 6.06 -4.62
CA ALA A 24 -4.63 5.75 -3.68
C ALA A 24 -4.52 6.81 -2.59
N GLU A 25 -4.61 8.10 -2.96
CA GLU A 25 -4.64 9.20 -1.99
C GLU A 25 -5.79 9.05 -0.99
N ALA A 26 -7.00 8.74 -1.46
CA ALA A 26 -8.16 8.54 -0.58
C ALA A 26 -7.98 7.36 0.38
N MET A 27 -7.41 6.25 -0.09
CA MET A 27 -7.11 5.09 0.75
C MET A 27 -6.10 5.45 1.86
N PHE A 28 -4.98 6.09 1.50
CA PHE A 28 -3.97 6.48 2.48
C PHE A 28 -4.47 7.56 3.46
N GLU A 29 -5.33 8.47 3.01
CA GLU A 29 -6.01 9.42 3.89
C GLU A 29 -6.88 8.70 4.94
N ALA A 30 -7.68 7.72 4.50
CA ALA A 30 -8.54 6.94 5.40
C ALA A 30 -7.73 6.12 6.42
N VAL A 31 -6.64 5.49 5.98
CA VAL A 31 -5.71 4.77 6.88
C VAL A 31 -5.12 5.71 7.92
N ASN A 32 -4.58 6.86 7.49
CA ASN A 32 -3.94 7.82 8.38
C ASN A 32 -4.94 8.49 9.35
N ALA A 33 -6.19 8.66 8.93
CA ALA A 33 -7.28 9.15 9.76
C ALA A 33 -7.83 8.07 10.73
N GLY A 34 -7.32 6.83 10.67
CA GLY A 34 -7.78 5.72 11.51
C GLY A 34 -9.16 5.19 11.13
N TRP A 35 -9.67 5.50 9.93
CA TRP A 35 -10.96 5.01 9.43
C TRP A 35 -10.89 3.54 9.00
N MET A 36 -9.69 3.00 8.78
CA MET A 36 -9.44 1.56 8.63
C MET A 36 -8.87 1.03 9.93
N ASP A 37 -9.74 0.60 10.84
CA ASP A 37 -9.32 -0.06 12.08
C ASP A 37 -8.76 -1.46 11.76
N LEU A 38 -7.55 -1.74 12.25
CA LEU A 38 -6.90 -3.03 12.11
C LEU A 38 -7.01 -3.79 13.43
N GLY A 39 -7.72 -4.92 13.42
CA GLY A 39 -7.89 -5.73 14.63
C GLY A 39 -9.12 -5.37 15.47
N ALA A 40 -10.14 -4.74 14.87
CA ALA A 40 -11.45 -4.53 15.48
C ALA A 40 -12.01 -5.84 16.06
N ALA A 41 -12.70 -5.75 17.20
CA ALA A 41 -13.32 -6.90 17.85
C ALA A 41 -14.32 -7.59 16.90
N GLY A 42 -14.17 -8.90 16.71
CA GLY A 42 -14.99 -9.69 15.79
C GLY A 42 -14.44 -9.80 14.36
N THR A 43 -13.36 -9.11 14.03
CA THR A 43 -12.61 -9.36 12.78
C THR A 43 -11.84 -10.68 12.89
N GLU A 44 -12.03 -11.57 11.91
CA GLU A 44 -11.24 -12.78 11.80
C GLU A 44 -9.79 -12.42 11.45
N HIS A 45 -8.84 -12.90 12.27
CA HIS A 45 -7.43 -12.77 11.96
C HIS A 45 -6.96 -13.98 11.14
N VAL A 46 -6.68 -13.76 9.86
CA VAL A 46 -6.07 -14.76 8.99
C VAL A 46 -4.55 -14.62 9.04
N ALA A 47 -3.86 -15.62 9.57
CA ALA A 47 -2.40 -15.62 9.61
C ALA A 47 -1.82 -15.72 8.19
N GLY A 48 -1.08 -14.69 7.77
CA GLY A 48 -0.30 -14.75 6.53
C GLY A 48 0.81 -15.79 6.65
N THR A 49 0.91 -16.69 5.66
CA THR A 49 1.94 -17.75 5.63
C THR A 49 3.21 -17.33 4.89
N THR A 50 3.13 -16.26 4.09
CA THR A 50 4.27 -15.73 3.34
C THR A 50 4.66 -14.37 3.90
N PRO A 51 5.88 -14.21 4.45
CA PRO A 51 6.30 -12.92 4.96
C PRO A 51 6.57 -11.95 3.80
N PRO A 52 6.40 -10.62 4.00
CA PRO A 52 6.61 -9.63 2.95
C PRO A 52 7.99 -9.73 2.26
N ARG A 53 9.04 -10.06 3.02
CA ARG A 53 10.39 -10.26 2.48
C ARG A 53 10.44 -11.29 1.34
N ASP A 54 9.66 -12.37 1.46
CA ASP A 54 9.67 -13.48 0.50
C ASP A 54 8.85 -13.09 -0.74
N VAL A 55 7.77 -12.32 -0.55
CA VAL A 55 7.00 -11.71 -1.65
C VAL A 55 7.88 -10.78 -2.50
N PHE A 56 8.62 -9.86 -1.86
CA PHE A 56 9.50 -8.94 -2.58
C PHE A 56 10.68 -9.67 -3.26
N ALA A 57 11.22 -10.72 -2.63
CA ALA A 57 12.26 -11.54 -3.23
C ALA A 57 11.76 -12.23 -4.51
N ALA A 58 10.57 -12.83 -4.48
CA ALA A 58 9.95 -13.47 -5.65
C ALA A 58 9.65 -12.46 -6.77
N ALA A 59 9.09 -11.30 -6.44
CA ALA A 59 8.82 -10.24 -7.42
C ALA A 59 10.09 -9.76 -8.11
N ARG A 60 11.18 -9.56 -7.35
CA ARG A 60 12.48 -9.17 -7.91
C ARG A 60 13.03 -10.22 -8.86
N GLN A 61 12.96 -11.51 -8.47
CA GLN A 61 13.41 -12.61 -9.33
C GLN A 61 12.66 -12.65 -10.66
N ALA A 62 11.34 -12.46 -10.64
CA ALA A 62 10.50 -12.47 -11.84
C ALA A 62 10.83 -11.36 -12.84
N VAL A 63 11.34 -10.21 -12.37
CA VAL A 63 11.76 -9.09 -13.25
C VAL A 63 13.16 -9.30 -13.82
N THR A 64 14.02 -10.07 -13.13
CA THR A 64 15.41 -10.31 -13.55
C THR A 64 15.61 -11.56 -14.40
N ALA A 65 14.59 -12.40 -14.54
CA ALA A 65 14.60 -13.63 -15.34
C ALA A 65 14.21 -13.35 -16.79
#